data_AF-A0A0P7CED2-F1
#
_entry.id   AF-A0A0P7CED2-F1
#
_cell.length_a   1.000
_cell.length_b   1.000
_cell.length_c   1.000
_cell.angle_alpha   90.00
_cell.angle_beta   90.00
_cell.angle_gamma   90.00
#
_symmetry.space_group_name_H-M   'P 1'
#
loop_
_entity.id
_entity.type
_entity.pdbx_description
1 polymer ?
#
loop_
_entity_poly.entity_id
_entity_poly.type
_entity_poly.pdbx_seq_one_letter_code
_entity_poly.pdbx_strand_id
1 'polypeptide(L)'
;MVILEADPGIIARRFSDRGAHNRFQRTPGSSHAEAHVYRQATDRLIQAGFDVLRVECGQRPPEAAAVITTTSRPSAHQQRKLRANRREQQEPGPMAGCAGWRL
;
A
#
# COMPACT_ATOMS: atom_id res chain seq x y z
N MET A 1 -2.06 5.45 -4.59
CA MET A 1 -0.81 5.62 -3.79
C MET A 1 0.14 4.50 -4.19
N VAL A 2 1.45 4.73 -4.23
CA VAL A 2 2.42 3.71 -4.66
C VAL A 2 3.37 3.41 -3.50
N ILE A 3 3.61 2.13 -3.22
CA ILE A 3 4.56 1.66 -2.22
C ILE A 3 5.57 0.74 -2.90
N LEU A 4 6.85 1.08 -2.77
CA LEU A 4 7.95 0.30 -3.30
C LEU A 4 8.44 -0.66 -2.21
N GLU A 5 8.44 -1.96 -2.51
CA GLU A 5 8.87 -3.01 -1.60
C GLU A 5 10.13 -3.69 -2.14
N ALA A 6 10.95 -4.21 -1.23
CA ALA A 6 12.06 -5.09 -1.55
C ALA A 6 12.36 -5.97 -0.34
N ASP A 7 13.08 -7.06 -0.58
CA ASP A 7 13.65 -7.85 0.52
C ASP A 7 14.52 -6.97 1.44
N PRO A 8 14.35 -7.03 2.77
CA PRO A 8 15.08 -6.17 3.71
C PRO A 8 16.61 -6.38 3.65
N GLY A 9 17.10 -7.55 3.26
CA GLY A 9 18.51 -7.80 3.01
C GLY A 9 19.03 -7.02 1.79
N ILE A 10 18.24 -6.91 0.73
CA ILE A 10 18.55 -6.07 -0.44
C ILE A 10 18.57 -4.59 -0.03
N ILE A 11 17.60 -4.14 0.77
CA ILE A 11 17.53 -2.76 1.27
C ILE A 11 18.77 -2.44 2.12
N ALA A 12 19.12 -3.34 3.05
CA ALA A 12 20.30 -3.21 3.89
C ALA A 12 21.59 -3.13 3.07
N ARG A 13 21.79 -4.03 2.11
CA ARG A 13 22.93 -4.00 1.20
C ARG A 13 23.01 -2.68 0.43
N ARG A 14 21.89 -2.22 -0.14
CA ARG A 14 21.85 -0.94 -0.85
C ARG A 14 22.15 0.25 0.06
N PHE A 15 21.84 0.19 1.37
CA PHE A 15 22.24 1.24 2.31
C PHE A 15 23.75 1.21 2.57
N SER A 16 24.32 0.02 2.72
CA SER A 16 25.77 -0.15 2.86
C SER A 16 26.53 0.36 1.63
N ASP A 17 26.06 0.02 0.43
CA ASP A 17 26.73 0.38 -0.83
C ASP A 17 26.72 1.89 -1.10
N ARG A 18 25.60 2.58 -0.80
CA ARG A 18 25.46 4.03 -1.04
C ARG A 18 25.92 4.91 0.13
N GLY A 19 26.12 4.31 1.30
CA GLY A 19 26.31 5.01 2.56
C GLY A 19 24.98 5.31 3.27
N ALA A 20 25.00 5.19 4.60
CA ALA A 20 23.87 5.57 5.44
C ALA A 20 23.84 7.09 5.65
N HIS A 21 22.77 7.74 5.19
CA HIS A 21 22.58 9.19 5.25
C HIS A 21 21.81 9.63 6.51
N ASN A 22 21.31 8.67 7.30
CA ASN A 22 20.43 8.91 8.44
C ASN A 22 20.71 7.86 9.55
N ARG A 23 20.53 8.24 10.82
CA ARG A 23 20.66 7.36 12.00
C ARG A 23 19.86 6.05 11.90
N PHE A 24 18.67 6.07 11.29
CA PHE A 24 17.85 4.87 11.11
C PHE A 24 18.48 3.91 10.10
N GLN A 25 19.25 4.41 9.13
CA GLN A 25 19.99 3.61 8.15
C GLN A 25 21.29 3.03 8.72
N ARG A 26 21.75 3.52 9.88
CA ARG A 26 22.96 3.05 10.58
C ARG A 26 22.68 1.95 11.61
N THR A 27 21.43 1.80 12.02
CA THR A 27 21.04 0.85 13.07
C THR A 27 20.95 -0.56 12.47
N PRO A 28 21.69 -1.56 12.97
CA PRO A 28 21.59 -2.93 12.48
C PRO A 28 20.14 -3.45 12.55
N GLY A 29 19.69 -4.11 11.50
CA GLY A 29 18.33 -4.68 11.44
C GLY A 29 17.20 -3.68 11.21
N SER A 30 17.47 -2.37 11.09
CA SER A 30 16.44 -1.37 10.84
C SER A 30 15.66 -1.63 9.55
N SER A 31 16.32 -2.08 8.48
CA SER A 31 15.66 -2.46 7.22
C SER A 31 14.58 -3.54 7.40
N HIS A 32 14.80 -4.51 8.30
CA HIS A 32 13.82 -5.56 8.59
C HIS A 32 12.62 -5.00 9.36
N ALA A 33 12.88 -4.20 10.39
CA ALA A 33 11.83 -3.57 11.18
C ALA A 33 10.98 -2.61 10.32
N GLU A 34 11.63 -1.76 9.53
CA GLU A 34 10.97 -0.82 8.62
C GLU A 34 10.14 -1.57 7.57
N ALA A 35 10.70 -2.59 6.90
CA ALA A 35 9.97 -3.37 5.91
C ALA A 35 8.69 -4.02 6.50
N HIS A 36 8.76 -4.52 7.74
CA HIS A 36 7.59 -5.07 8.42
C HIS A 36 6.52 -4.00 8.69
N VAL A 37 6.93 -2.84 9.23
CA VAL A 37 6.02 -1.72 9.52
C VAL A 37 5.35 -1.22 8.25
N TYR A 38 6.09 -1.05 7.16
CA TYR A 38 5.53 -0.61 5.89
C TYR A 38 4.55 -1.63 5.30
N ARG A 39 4.83 -2.94 5.37
CA ARG A 39 3.85 -3.96 4.95
C ARG A 39 2.56 -3.87 5.75
N GLN A 40 2.65 -3.74 7.08
CA GLN A 40 1.48 -3.60 7.93
C GLN A 40 0.69 -2.31 7.63
N ALA A 41 1.38 -1.21 7.35
CA ALA A 41 0.75 0.04 6.94
C ALA A 41 0.04 -0.10 5.58
N THR A 42 0.67 -0.77 4.61
CA THR A 42 0.07 -1.11 3.32
C THR A 42 -1.24 -1.87 3.50
N ASP A 43 -1.21 -2.93 4.32
CA ASP A 43 -2.39 -3.75 4.56
C ASP A 43 -3.53 -2.93 5.20
N ARG A 44 -3.22 -2.06 6.17
CA ARG A 44 -4.21 -1.15 6.78
C ARG A 44 -4.78 -0.16 5.77
N LEU A 45 -3.97 0.38 4.87
CA LEU A 45 -4.45 1.30 3.82
C LEU A 45 -5.39 0.59 2.84
N ILE A 46 -5.05 -0.63 2.44
CA ILE A 46 -5.92 -1.45 1.58
C ILE A 46 -7.24 -1.74 2.29
N GLN A 47 -7.20 -2.15 3.56
CA GLN A 47 -8.38 -2.41 4.39
C GLN A 47 -9.27 -1.16 4.55
N ALA A 48 -8.66 0.02 4.69
CA ALA A 48 -9.37 1.29 4.72
C ALA A 48 -9.90 1.75 3.34
N GLY A 49 -9.77 0.92 2.31
CA GLY A 49 -10.32 1.17 0.98
C GLY A 49 -9.48 2.09 0.10
N PHE A 50 -8.22 2.35 0.48
CA PHE A 50 -7.30 3.09 -0.39
C PHE A 50 -6.81 2.20 -1.53
N ASP A 51 -6.70 2.81 -2.71
CA ASP A 51 -6.06 2.18 -3.87
C ASP A 51 -4.53 2.31 -3.73
N VAL A 52 -3.91 1.20 -3.35
CA VAL A 52 -2.47 1.08 -3.10
C VAL A 52 -1.86 0.13 -4.10
N LEU A 53 -0.96 0.65 -4.91
CA LEU A 53 -0.13 -0.15 -5.80
C LEU A 53 1.16 -0.54 -5.09
N ARG A 54 1.37 -1.85 -4.94
CA ARG A 54 2.61 -2.44 -4.42
C ARG A 54 3.53 -2.78 -5.60
N VAL A 55 4.77 -2.30 -5.55
CA VAL A 55 5.76 -2.56 -6.60
C VAL A 55 7.00 -3.19 -5.97
N GLU A 56 7.31 -4.43 -6.34
CA GLU A 56 8.53 -5.11 -5.90
C GLU A 56 9.74 -4.58 -6.70
N CYS A 57 10.76 -4.09 -6.02
CA CYS A 57 11.88 -3.34 -6.59
C CYS A 57 13.24 -3.97 -6.27
N GLY A 58 13.25 -5.10 -5.57
CA GLY A 58 14.48 -5.78 -5.16
C GLY A 58 15.25 -6.36 -6.34
N GLN A 59 14.54 -6.95 -7.30
CA GLN A 59 15.11 -7.67 -8.46
C GLN A 59 14.98 -6.92 -9.79
N ARG A 60 14.33 -5.76 -9.79
CA ARG A 60 14.09 -4.97 -11.01
C ARG A 60 15.11 -3.82 -11.09
N PRO A 61 15.55 -3.46 -12.31
CA PRO A 61 16.30 -2.23 -12.49
C PRO A 61 15.40 -1.01 -12.14
N PRO A 62 15.98 0.09 -11.64
CA PRO A 62 15.23 1.27 -11.20
C PRO A 62 14.28 1.82 -12.27
N GLU A 63 14.68 1.79 -13.53
CA GLU A 63 13.92 2.29 -14.69
C GLU A 63 12.63 1.49 -14.87
N ALA A 64 12.70 0.16 -14.70
CA ALA A 64 11.52 -0.70 -14.81
C ALA A 64 10.52 -0.43 -13.68
N ALA A 65 11.00 -0.16 -12.46
CA ALA A 65 10.13 0.24 -11.36
C ALA A 65 9.46 1.59 -11.65
N ALA A 66 10.21 2.56 -12.18
CA ALA A 66 9.68 3.89 -12.52
C ALA A 66 8.57 3.82 -13.60
N VAL A 67 8.76 3.01 -14.64
CA VAL A 67 7.74 2.77 -15.66
C VAL A 67 6.45 2.24 -15.04
N ILE A 68 6.54 1.21 -14.17
CA ILE A 68 5.37 0.67 -13.48
C ILE A 68 4.63 1.78 -12.75
N THR A 69 5.33 2.59 -11.94
CA THR A 69 4.69 3.67 -11.17
C THR A 69 4.02 4.75 -12.02
N THR A 70 4.50 4.95 -13.25
CA THR A 70 4.01 5.98 -14.17
C THR A 70 2.81 5.47 -14.97
N THR A 71 2.87 4.23 -15.46
CA THR A 71 1.86 3.64 -16.33
C THR A 71 0.64 3.10 -15.57
N SER A 72 0.84 2.66 -14.32
CA SER A 72 -0.21 2.02 -13.51
C SER A 72 -1.24 2.98 -12.92
N ARG A 73 -1.12 4.29 -13.14
CA ARG A 73 -1.97 5.28 -12.47
C ARG A 73 -3.25 5.50 -13.29
N PRO A 74 -4.42 4.95 -12.89
CA PRO A 74 -5.67 5.36 -13.51
C PRO A 74 -5.88 6.86 -13.30
N SER A 75 -6.49 7.52 -14.27
CA SER A 75 -6.77 8.97 -14.19
C SER A 75 -7.51 9.32 -12.89
N ALA A 76 -7.28 10.52 -12.34
CA ALA A 76 -7.92 10.95 -11.10
C ALA A 76 -9.46 10.85 -11.16
N HIS A 77 -10.03 11.04 -12.35
CA HIS A 77 -11.45 10.84 -12.64
C HIS A 77 -11.91 9.40 -12.44
N GLN A 78 -11.12 8.45 -12.91
CA GLN A 78 -11.41 7.02 -12.81
C GLN A 78 -11.25 6.51 -11.38
N GLN A 79 -10.28 7.07 -10.63
CA GLN A 79 -10.17 6.82 -9.19
C GLN A 79 -11.38 7.35 -8.40
N ARG A 80 -11.92 8.53 -8.76
CA ARG A 80 -13.14 9.07 -8.14
C ARG A 80 -14.36 8.21 -8.46
N LYS A 81 -14.52 7.77 -9.71
CA LYS A 81 -15.62 6.86 -10.11
C LYS A 81 -15.55 5.50 -9.40
N LEU A 82 -14.36 4.89 -9.32
CA LEU A 82 -14.18 3.61 -8.61
C LEU A 82 -14.48 3.74 -7.11
N ARG A 83 -14.09 4.86 -6.49
CA ARG A 83 -14.42 5.15 -5.09
C ARG A 83 -15.91 5.39 -4.86
N ALA A 84 -16.59 6.08 -5.78
CA ALA A 84 -18.04 6.30 -5.71
C ALA A 84 -18.81 4.97 -5.85
N ASN A 85 -18.47 4.18 -6.87
CA ASN A 85 -19.11 2.90 -7.15
C ASN A 85 -18.89 1.87 -6.03
N ARG A 86 -17.73 1.90 -5.35
CA ARG A 86 -17.48 1.07 -4.17
C ARG A 86 -18.34 1.46 -2.95
N ARG A 87 -18.67 2.75 -2.77
CA ARG A 87 -19.58 3.19 -1.69
C ARG A 87 -21.01 2.73 -1.94
N GLU A 88 -21.47 2.79 -3.18
CA GLU A 88 -22.82 2.35 -3.57
C GLU A 88 -23.02 0.83 -3.38
N GLN A 89 -21.97 0.02 -3.56
CA GLN A 89 -22.03 -1.43 -3.36
C GLN A 89 -21.90 -1.86 -1.89
N GLN A 90 -21.60 -0.93 -0.98
CA GLN A 90 -21.37 -1.19 0.44
C GLN A 90 -22.49 -0.63 1.33
N GLU A 91 -23.64 -0.26 0.75
CA GLU A 91 -24.87 -0.08 1.50
C GLU A 91 -25.48 -1.45 1.82
N PRO A 92 -25.70 -1.80 3.11
CA PRO A 92 -26.40 -3.02 3.45
C PRO A 92 -27.84 -2.93 2.94
N GLY A 93 -28.27 -3.91 2.15
CA GLY A 93 -29.67 -4.07 1.73
C GLY A 93 -30.63 -4.05 2.92
N PRO A 94 -31.92 -3.73 2.69
CA PRO A 94 -32.87 -3.39 3.74
C PRO A 94 -32.99 -4.53 4.76
N MET A 95 -32.96 -4.16 6.04
CA MET A 95 -33.16 -5.02 7.20
C MET A 95 -34.40 -5.91 6.99
N ALA A 96 -34.17 -7.19 6.70
CA ALA A 96 -35.20 -8.20 6.82
C ALA A 96 -35.47 -8.43 8.31
N GLY A 97 -36.63 -7.98 8.81
CA GLY A 97 -37.08 -8.33 10.16
C GLY A 97 -38.02 -7.34 10.81
N CYS A 98 -39.20 -7.12 10.22
CA CYS A 98 -40.37 -6.72 11.01
C CYS A 98 -40.65 -7.79 12.07
N ALA A 99 -40.42 -7.51 13.35
CA ALA A 99 -40.97 -8.29 14.45
C ALA A 99 -41.25 -7.40 15.67
N GLY A 100 -42.48 -6.89 15.68
CA GLY A 100 -43.35 -6.74 16.86
C GLY A 100 -42.80 -6.10 18.12
N TRP A 101 -43.04 -4.80 18.28
CA TRP A 101 -43.20 -4.19 19.61
C TRP A 101 -44.64 -3.68 19.70
N ARG A 102 -45.49 -4.48 20.36
CA ARG A 102 -46.82 -4.10 20.82
C ARG A 102 -46.67 -3.27 22.10
N LEU A 103 -47.48 -2.21 22.14
CA LEU A 103 -47.89 -1.31 23.21
C LEU A 103 -47.58 -1.74 24.66
#